data_AF-A0A368D0X7-F1
#
_entry.id   AF-A0A368D0X7-F1
#
_cell.length_a   1.000
_cell.length_b   1.000
_cell.length_c   1.000
_cell.angle_alpha   90.00
_cell.angle_beta   90.00
_cell.angle_gamma   90.00
#
_symmetry.space_group_name_H-M   'P 1'
#
loop_
_entity.id
_entity.type
_entity.pdbx_description
1 polymer ?
#
loop_
_entity_poly.entity_id
_entity_poly.type
_entity_poly.pdbx_seq_one_letter_code
_entity_poly.pdbx_strand_id
1 'polypeptide(L)' 'MNTNSTTMMWALSGRAEKGLIITTGSFTPSALLQASREGSEKIDLIDGNLLCDKLAALELGVTKEVQTYYEVDASFFSQF' A
#
# COMPACT_ATOMS: atom_id res chain seq x y z
N MET A 1 -16.20 1.30 -8.28
CA MET A 1 -16.74 2.25 -7.27
C MET A 1 -15.57 3.07 -6.74
N ASN A 2 -15.37 4.28 -7.27
CA ASN A 2 -14.38 5.22 -6.74
C ASN A 2 -15.04 6.03 -5.63
N THR A 3 -14.72 5.71 -4.38
CA THR A 3 -15.16 6.49 -3.21
C THR A 3 -14.37 7.80 -3.18
N ASN A 4 -15.05 8.91 -3.47
CA ASN A 4 -14.46 10.25 -3.38
C ASN A 4 -14.21 10.60 -1.91
N SER A 5 -12.95 10.90 -1.57
CA SER A 5 -12.45 11.15 -0.21
C SER A 5 -13.19 12.23 0.59
N THR A 6 -13.80 13.19 -0.09
CA THR A 6 -14.55 14.28 0.54
C THR A 6 -15.71 13.78 1.39
N THR A 7 -16.41 12.74 0.96
CA THR A 7 -17.55 12.17 1.69
C THR A 7 -17.09 11.42 2.95
N MET A 8 -15.89 10.83 2.91
CA MET A 8 -15.35 10.02 4.01
C MET A 8 -14.77 10.90 5.13
N MET A 9 -14.12 12.01 4.78
CA MET A 9 -13.59 12.96 5.77
C MET A 9 -14.72 13.63 6.56
N TRP A 10 -15.87 13.92 5.93
CA TRP A 10 -17.05 14.42 6.63
C TRP A 10 -17.66 13.41 7.61
N ALA A 11 -17.50 12.11 7.37
CA ALA A 11 -17.95 11.07 8.31
C ALA A 11 -17.05 10.95 9.55
N LEU A 12 -15.79 11.38 9.45
CA LEU A 12 -14.79 11.30 10.51
C LEU A 12 -14.69 12.58 11.37
N SER A 13 -15.16 13.73 10.84
CA SER A 13 -15.14 15.02 11.53
C SER A 13 -15.73 14.96 12.95
N GLY A 14 -14.86 15.15 13.95
CA GLY A 14 -15.23 15.34 15.35
C GLY A 14 -15.18 14.09 16.23
N ARG A 15 -14.59 12.97 15.77
CA ARG A 15 -14.52 11.73 16.55
C ARG A 15 -13.16 11.02 16.56
N ALA A 16 -12.11 11.50 15.88
CA ALA A 16 -10.87 10.73 15.77
C ALA A 16 -9.60 11.62 15.74
N GLU A 17 -8.97 11.83 16.89
CA GLU A 17 -7.71 12.60 17.00
C GLU A 17 -6.57 12.07 16.09
N LYS A 18 -6.62 10.78 15.75
CA LYS A 18 -5.80 10.12 14.72
C LYS A 18 -6.65 9.06 14.01
N GLY A 19 -6.72 9.12 12.69
CA GLY A 19 -7.45 8.14 11.88
C GLY A 19 -6.51 7.28 11.04
N LEU A 20 -6.87 6.03 10.79
CA LEU A 20 -6.20 5.17 9.80
C LEU A 20 -7.25 4.69 8.81
N ILE A 21 -7.08 5.03 7.53
CA ILE A 21 -7.99 4.57 6.46
C ILE A 21 -7.25 3.54 5.62
N ILE A 22 -7.83 2.33 5.54
CA ILE A 22 -7.32 1.23 4.72
C ILE A 22 -8.28 0.98 3.58
N THR A 23 -7.76 0.88 2.35
CA THR A 23 -8.54 0.49 1.17
C THR A 23 -7.79 -0.56 0.37
N THR A 24 -8.53 -1.41 -0.36
CA THR A 24 -7.95 -2.37 -1.30
C THR A 24 -7.63 -1.77 -2.68
N GLY A 25 -8.06 -0.53 -2.93
CA GLY A 25 -7.78 0.22 -4.15
C GLY A 25 -6.71 1.30 -3.97
N SER A 26 -6.66 2.27 -4.88
CA SER A 26 -5.78 3.44 -4.79
C SER A 26 -6.55 4.71 -4.41
N PHE A 27 -5.91 5.61 -3.68
CA PHE A 27 -6.46 6.94 -3.39
C PHE A 27 -6.30 7.87 -4.60
N THR A 28 -7.26 8.77 -4.79
CA THR A 28 -7.12 9.85 -5.79
C THR A 28 -6.12 10.91 -5.30
N PRO A 29 -5.46 11.66 -6.20
CA PRO A 29 -4.56 12.75 -5.80
C PRO A 29 -5.23 13.80 -4.91
N SER A 30 -6.51 14.08 -5.16
CA SER A 30 -7.33 14.96 -4.31
C SER A 30 -7.49 14.42 -2.89
N ALA A 31 -7.58 13.09 -2.71
CA ALA A 31 -7.67 12.45 -1.39
C ALA A 31 -6.38 12.59 -0.59
N LEU A 32 -5.24 12.37 -1.25
CA LEU A 32 -3.92 12.54 -0.63
C LEU A 32 -3.72 13.99 -0.17
N LEU A 33 -4.12 14.96 -1.00
CA LEU A 33 -4.04 16.38 -0.66
C LEU A 33 -4.92 16.75 0.54
N GLN A 34 -6.12 16.15 0.66
CA GLN A 34 -7.00 16.38 1.81
C GLN A 34 -6.48 15.76 3.10
N ALA A 35 -5.87 14.56 3.03
CA ALA A 35 -5.27 13.91 4.20
C ALA A 35 -4.00 14.64 4.70
N SER A 36 -3.23 15.23 3.78
CA SER A 36 -2.03 16.02 4.09
C SER A 36 -2.31 17.49 4.43
N ARG A 37 -3.58 17.89 4.54
CA ARG A 37 -3.95 19.30 4.73
C ARG A 37 -3.64 19.76 6.16
N GLU A 38 -2.87 20.86 6.26
CA GLU A 38 -2.60 21.51 7.54
C GLU A 38 -3.92 21.94 8.21
N GLY A 39 -4.15 21.44 9.43
CA GLY A 39 -5.33 21.72 10.25
C GLY A 39 -6.38 20.61 10.32
N SER A 40 -6.21 19.51 9.58
CA SER A 40 -7.05 18.30 9.73
C SER A 40 -6.49 17.36 10.79
N GLU A 41 -7.36 16.54 11.39
CA GLU A 41 -6.94 15.37 12.20
C GLU A 41 -5.90 14.57 11.39
N LYS A 42 -4.80 14.15 12.02
CA LYS A 42 -3.74 13.37 11.33
C LYS A 42 -4.33 12.03 10.92
N ILE A 43 -4.74 11.92 9.66
CA ILE A 43 -5.30 10.69 9.10
C ILE A 43 -4.24 10.05 8.21
N ASP A 44 -3.79 8.87 8.58
CA ASP A 44 -2.90 8.05 7.77
C ASP A 44 -3.72 7.27 6.73
N LEU A 45 -3.23 7.25 5.49
CA LEU A 45 -3.84 6.53 4.39
C LEU A 45 -2.98 5.32 4.03
N ILE A 46 -3.57 4.13 4.05
CA ILE A 46 -2.95 2.88 3.56
C ILE A 46 -3.75 2.39 2.35
N ASP A 47 -3.12 2.40 1.19
CA ASP A 47 -3.66 1.80 -0.03
C ASP A 47 -3.34 0.30 -0.10
N GLY A 48 -3.88 -0.37 -1.12
CA GLY A 48 -3.68 -1.81 -1.29
C GLY A 48 -2.21 -2.22 -1.44
N ASN A 49 -1.39 -1.41 -2.10
CA ASN A 49 0.04 -1.72 -2.29
C ASN A 49 0.81 -1.55 -0.98
N LEU A 50 0.62 -0.43 -0.29
CA LEU A 50 1.24 -0.17 1.00
C LEU A 50 0.78 -1.18 2.05
N LEU A 51 -0.47 -1.63 1.99
CA LEU A 51 -0.97 -2.71 2.82
C LEU A 51 -0.20 -4.01 2.55
N CYS A 52 -0.06 -4.41 1.28
CA CYS A 52 0.73 -5.58 0.90
C CYS A 52 2.18 -5.47 1.37
N ASP A 53 2.81 -4.31 1.21
CA ASP A 53 4.18 -4.07 1.67
C ASP A 53 4.30 -4.21 3.19
N LYS A 54 3.33 -3.69 3.95
CA LYS A 54 3.33 -3.85 5.42
C LYS A 54 3.07 -5.28 5.85
N LEU A 55 2.17 -6.01 5.17
CA LEU A 55 1.93 -7.42 5.43
C LEU A 55 3.19 -8.25 5.14
N ALA A 56 3.89 -7.96 4.05
CA ALA A 56 5.17 -8.59 3.71
C ALA A 56 6.28 -8.27 4.71
N ALA A 57 6.42 -7.00 5.12
CA ALA A 57 7.43 -6.56 6.07
C ALA A 57 7.23 -7.13 7.48
N LEU A 58 5.97 -7.35 7.88
CA LEU A 58 5.60 -7.92 9.18
C LEU A 58 5.36 -9.44 9.13
N GLU A 59 5.50 -10.05 7.94
CA GLU A 59 5.24 -11.48 7.70
C GLU A 59 3.84 -11.94 8.19
N LEU A 60 2.86 -11.05 8.10
CA LEU A 60 1.50 -11.31 8.57
C LEU A 60 0.67 -12.00 7.49
N GLY A 61 0.45 -13.30 7.65
CA GLY A 61 -0.45 -14.08 6.78
C GLY A 61 0.06 -14.25 5.34
N VAL A 62 1.36 -14.01 5.12
CA VAL A 62 2.03 -14.14 3.82
C VAL A 62 3.23 -15.07 3.95
N THR A 63 3.44 -15.92 2.95
CA THR A 63 4.61 -16.80 2.88
C THR A 63 5.62 -16.19 1.92
N LYS A 64 6.84 -15.95 2.39
CA LYS A 64 7.93 -15.47 1.54
C LYS A 64 8.67 -16.67 0.94
N GLU A 65 8.50 -16.87 -0.36
CA GLU A 65 9.27 -17.87 -1.12
C GLU A 65 10.39 -17.18 -1.91
N VAL A 66 11.62 -17.68 -1.76
CA VAL A 66 12.76 -17.26 -2.59
C VAL A 66 12.92 -18.28 -3.70
N GLN A 67 12.61 -17.90 -4.94
CA GLN A 67 12.85 -18.75 -6.11
C GLN A 67 14.20 -18.39 -6.75
N THR A 68 15.10 -19.36 -6.81
CA THR A 68 16.36 -19.23 -7.56
C THR A 68 16.15 -19.75 -8.97
N TYR A 69 16.32 -18.88 -9.96
CA TYR A 69 16.31 -19.26 -11.36
C TYR A 69 17.73 -19.60 -11.81
N TYR A 70 17.87 -20.74 -12.50
CA TYR A 70 19.13 -21.14 -13.13
C TYR A 70 18.94 -21.17 -14.63
N GLU A 71 19.84 -20.52 -15.35
CA GLU A 71 19.92 -20.59 -16.80
C GLU A 71 21.17 -21.40 -17.18
N VAL A 72 21.02 -22.27 -18.18
CA VAL A 72 22.13 -23.10 -18.66
C VAL A 72 23.02 -22.23 -19.54
N ASP A 73 24.27 -22.03 -19.13
CA ASP A 73 25.29 -21.40 -19.97
C ASP A 73 25.82 -22.40 -21.01
N ALA A 74 25.29 -22.31 -22.23
CA ALA A 74 25.71 -23.15 -23.35
C ALA A 74 27.20 -22.95 -23.71
N SER A 75 27.78 -21.78 -23.41
CA SER A 75 29.17 -21.44 -23.75
C SER A 75 30.15 -22.32 -22.96
N PHE A 76 29.82 -22.65 -21.72
CA PHE A 76 30.59 -23.57 -20.87
C PHE A 76 30.80 -24.95 -21.53
N PHE A 77 29.83 -25.42 -22.31
CA PHE A 77 29.86 -26.75 -22.93
C PHE A 77 30.52 -26.77 -24.32
N SER A 78 30.88 -25.63 -24.88
CA SER A 78 31.46 -25.53 -26.23
C SER A 78 32.91 -26.03 -26.35
N GLN A 79 33.58 -26.29 -25.22
CA GLN A 79 35.00 -26.64 -25.15
C GLN A 79 35.27 -28.10 -24.75
N PHE A 80 34.21 -28.89 -24.54
CA PHE A 80 34.24 -30.35 -24.35
C PHE A 80 33.83 -31.05 -25.65
#